data_AF-A0A3P7KNY2-F1
#
_entry.id   AF-A0A3P7KNY2-F1
#
_cell.length_a   1.000
_cell.length_b   1.000
_cell.length_c   1.000
_cell.angle_alpha   90.00
_cell.angle_beta   90.00
_cell.angle_gamma   90.00
#
_symmetry.space_group_name_H-M   'P 1'
#
loop_
_entity.id
_entity.type
_entity.pdbx_description
1 polymer ?
#
loop_
_entity_poly.entity_id
_entity_poly.type
_entity_poly.pdbx_seq_one_letter_code
_entity_poly.pdbx_strand_id
1 'polypeptide(L)'
;ATKTPCCVDTLLPGVCRALYNRNHKKFTRQCRTNPDFSFIQCCHSCHFNENLFTAKDRPVAADLYMRDAEELLIRKESLQCFDRHGAAFCEAFAAKQGQWARGGFTCEHAVFAFRLCRKTCGYCSGQISISFHFLELICSIFS
;
A
#
# COMPACT_ATOMS: atom_id res chain seq x y z
N ALA A 1 -8.25 -13.79 -0.47
CA ALA A 1 -6.86 -13.50 -0.09
C ALA A 1 -6.63 -12.00 -0.22
N THR A 2 -6.25 -11.35 0.88
CA THR A 2 -5.93 -9.92 0.93
C THR A 2 -4.74 -9.66 0.00
N LYS A 3 -4.91 -8.86 -1.04
CA LYS A 3 -3.83 -8.64 -2.01
C LYS A 3 -2.90 -7.50 -1.64
N THR A 4 -3.33 -6.52 -0.85
CA THR A 4 -2.47 -5.40 -0.46
C THR A 4 -1.26 -5.84 0.38
N PRO A 5 -0.08 -5.21 0.21
CA PRO A 5 1.11 -5.54 0.99
C PRO A 5 0.84 -5.31 2.48
N CYS A 6 1.66 -5.95 3.33
CA CYS A 6 1.61 -5.64 4.75
C CYS A 6 1.73 -4.12 4.96
N CYS A 7 0.91 -3.60 5.86
CA CYS A 7 0.94 -2.19 6.19
C CYS A 7 2.05 -1.90 7.21
N VAL A 8 3.28 -1.75 6.73
CA VAL A 8 4.45 -1.37 7.54
C VAL A 8 5.13 -0.12 6.97
N ASP A 9 5.78 0.67 7.82
CA ASP A 9 6.53 1.84 7.39
C ASP A 9 7.88 1.43 6.83
N THR A 10 7.97 1.17 5.52
CA THR A 10 9.25 0.78 4.88
C THR A 10 10.31 1.89 4.90
N LEU A 11 9.92 3.15 5.08
CA LEU A 11 10.87 4.25 5.35
C LEU A 11 11.35 4.32 6.80
N LEU A 12 10.90 3.41 7.66
CA LEU A 12 11.03 3.43 9.11
C LEU A 12 10.06 4.45 9.77
N PRO A 13 9.44 4.08 10.92
CA PRO A 13 8.50 4.96 11.63
C PRO A 13 9.08 6.33 12.01
N GLY A 14 10.38 6.39 12.33
CA GLY A 14 11.07 7.63 12.68
C GLY A 14 11.12 8.64 11.53
N VAL A 15 11.30 8.16 10.29
CA VAL A 15 11.31 9.01 9.09
C VAL A 15 9.91 9.52 8.79
N CYS A 16 8.90 8.63 8.83
CA CYS A 16 7.51 9.03 8.62
C CYS A 16 7.05 10.07 9.66
N ARG A 17 7.44 9.90 10.93
CA ARG A 17 7.22 10.88 12.00
C ARG A 17 7.92 12.23 11.72
N ALA A 18 9.17 12.21 11.27
CA ALA A 18 9.89 13.44 10.94
C ALA A 18 9.25 14.16 9.74
N LEU A 19 8.82 13.43 8.71
CA LEU A 19 8.09 13.98 7.57
C LEU A 19 6.76 14.62 7.98
N TYR A 20 6.03 13.95 8.87
CA TYR A 20 4.81 14.49 9.46
C TYR A 20 5.09 15.79 10.22
N ASN A 21 5.96 15.77 11.23
CA ASN A 21 6.28 16.92 12.09
C ASN A 21 6.79 18.12 11.28
N ARG A 22 7.49 17.88 10.17
CA ARG A 22 7.96 18.95 9.28
C ARG A 22 6.81 19.67 8.57
N ASN A 23 5.82 18.92 8.07
CA ASN A 23 4.67 19.50 7.38
C ASN A 23 3.49 18.52 7.34
N HIS A 24 2.57 18.70 8.29
CA HIS A 24 1.43 17.80 8.49
C HIS A 24 0.53 17.75 7.24
N LYS A 25 0.22 18.92 6.66
CA LYS A 25 -0.64 19.01 5.46
C LYS A 25 -0.04 18.27 4.26
N LYS A 26 1.27 18.41 4.03
CA LYS A 26 1.95 17.73 2.93
C LYS A 26 1.97 16.22 3.15
N PHE A 27 2.26 15.78 4.38
CA PHE A 27 2.26 14.37 4.74
C PHE A 27 0.88 13.73 4.55
N THR A 28 -0.17 14.33 5.11
CA THR A 28 -1.55 13.85 4.94
C THR A 28 -1.96 13.81 3.48
N ARG A 29 -1.61 14.83 2.68
CA ARG A 29 -1.88 14.80 1.24
C ARG A 29 -1.22 13.60 0.57
N GLN A 30 0.04 13.30 0.88
CA GLN A 30 0.71 12.12 0.34
C GLN A 30 0.00 10.82 0.73
N CYS A 31 -0.45 10.66 1.99
CA CYS A 31 -1.25 9.50 2.39
C CYS A 31 -2.56 9.37 1.59
N ARG A 32 -3.17 10.47 1.14
CA ARG A 32 -4.48 10.47 0.46
C ARG A 32 -4.41 10.55 -1.06
N THR A 33 -3.24 10.78 -1.65
CA THR A 33 -3.11 10.93 -3.11
C THR A 33 -2.02 10.06 -3.73
N ASN A 34 -1.14 9.46 -2.93
CA ASN A 34 -0.01 8.67 -3.42
C ASN A 34 -0.06 7.26 -2.82
N PRO A 35 -0.46 6.24 -3.61
CA PRO A 35 -0.58 4.88 -3.11
C PRO A 35 0.75 4.26 -2.68
N ASP A 36 1.89 4.62 -3.28
CA ASP A 36 3.18 4.12 -2.81
C ASP A 36 3.51 4.70 -1.44
N PHE A 37 3.25 6.00 -1.24
CA PHE A 37 3.44 6.62 0.07
C PHE A 37 2.51 6.02 1.12
N SER A 38 1.23 5.89 0.75
CA SER A 38 0.13 5.45 1.60
C SER A 38 0.24 3.97 2.00
N PHE A 39 0.51 3.06 1.07
CA PHE A 39 0.45 1.62 1.35
C PHE A 39 1.82 0.94 1.47
N ILE A 40 2.93 1.62 1.11
CA ILE A 40 4.29 1.06 1.17
C ILE A 40 5.19 1.86 2.11
N GLN A 41 5.35 3.16 1.88
CA GLN A 41 6.41 3.93 2.52
C GLN A 41 6.14 4.24 3.99
N CYS A 42 4.92 4.72 4.27
CA CYS A 42 4.51 5.17 5.59
C CYS A 42 3.14 4.62 5.97
N CYS A 43 2.85 3.36 5.65
CA CYS A 43 1.51 2.80 5.77
C CYS A 43 0.96 2.81 7.19
N HIS A 44 1.72 2.31 8.16
CA HIS A 44 1.31 2.32 9.55
C HIS A 44 1.12 3.77 10.04
N SER A 45 2.09 4.62 9.68
CA SER A 45 2.04 6.05 9.90
C SER A 45 1.06 6.81 8.99
N CYS A 46 0.25 6.17 8.13
CA CYS A 46 -0.80 6.78 7.28
C CYS A 46 -2.22 6.44 7.76
N HIS A 47 -2.38 5.27 8.40
CA HIS A 47 -3.68 4.68 8.67
C HIS A 47 -3.91 4.22 10.12
N PHE A 48 -2.87 4.02 10.94
CA PHE A 48 -3.00 3.36 12.25
C PHE A 48 -2.41 4.13 13.43
N ASN A 49 -1.57 5.15 13.19
CA ASN A 49 -0.96 5.89 14.30
C ASN A 49 -1.89 6.98 14.88
N GLU A 50 -2.60 6.64 15.96
CA GLU A 50 -3.50 7.54 16.70
C GLU A 50 -2.82 8.84 17.16
N ASN A 51 -1.51 8.80 17.41
CA ASN A 51 -0.72 9.95 17.86
C ASN A 51 -0.23 10.87 16.73
N LEU A 52 -0.31 10.44 15.46
CA LEU A 52 0.10 11.24 14.29
C LEU A 52 -1.10 11.81 13.51
N PHE A 53 -2.31 11.29 13.68
CA PHE A 53 -3.48 11.69 12.89
C PHE A 53 -4.57 12.43 13.62
N THR A 54 -4.44 12.55 14.94
CA THR A 54 -5.28 13.46 15.70
C THR A 54 -4.75 14.88 15.48
N ALA A 55 -5.31 15.59 14.50
CA ALA A 55 -5.76 16.93 14.87
C ALA A 55 -6.56 16.70 16.16
N LYS A 56 -6.16 17.31 17.29
CA LYS A 56 -6.44 16.90 18.69
C LYS A 56 -7.90 16.49 19.03
N ASP A 57 -8.85 16.62 18.12
CA ASP A 57 -10.28 16.33 18.24
C ASP A 57 -10.85 15.31 17.22
N ARG A 58 -10.03 14.55 16.47
CA ARG A 58 -10.56 13.53 15.53
C ARG A 58 -9.86 12.18 15.65
N PRO A 59 -10.53 11.14 16.15
CA PRO A 59 -9.96 9.78 16.17
C PRO A 59 -9.66 9.34 14.73
N VAL A 60 -8.56 8.60 14.57
CA VAL A 60 -8.32 7.83 13.34
C VAL A 60 -9.51 6.90 13.18
N ALA A 61 -10.29 7.10 12.12
CA ALA A 61 -11.41 6.22 11.87
C ALA A 61 -10.85 4.79 11.72
N ALA A 62 -11.41 3.82 12.45
CA ALA A 62 -10.95 2.43 12.44
C ALA A 62 -10.94 1.82 11.01
N ASP A 63 -11.66 2.45 10.08
CA ASP A 63 -11.78 2.10 8.67
C ASP A 63 -10.95 2.98 7.72
N LEU A 64 -10.05 3.82 8.22
CA LEU A 64 -9.29 4.77 7.38
C LEU A 64 -8.47 4.07 6.30
N TYR A 65 -7.85 2.94 6.62
CA TYR A 65 -7.18 2.09 5.63
C TYR A 65 -8.13 1.64 4.52
N MET A 66 -9.35 1.20 4.88
CA MET A 66 -10.36 0.76 3.93
C MET A 66 -10.79 1.89 3.01
N ARG A 67 -11.06 3.08 3.59
CA ARG A 67 -11.47 4.26 2.82
C ARG A 67 -10.40 4.68 1.83
N ASP A 68 -9.14 4.72 2.26
CA ASP A 68 -8.04 5.11 1.38
C ASP A 68 -7.80 4.06 0.30
N ALA A 69 -7.91 2.77 0.63
CA ALA A 69 -7.79 1.71 -0.35
C ALA A 69 -8.94 1.77 -1.37
N GLU A 70 -10.16 2.05 -0.92
CA GLU A 70 -11.30 2.25 -1.80
C GLU A 70 -11.07 3.43 -2.76
N GLU A 71 -10.70 4.61 -2.22
CA GLU A 71 -10.51 5.82 -3.02
C GLU A 71 -9.30 5.72 -3.97
N LEU A 72 -8.18 5.17 -3.50
CA LEU A 72 -6.93 5.12 -4.26
C LEU A 72 -6.83 3.90 -5.18
N LEU A 73 -7.44 2.77 -4.84
CA LEU A 73 -7.20 1.51 -5.55
C LEU A 73 -8.44 0.94 -6.23
N ILE A 74 -9.63 1.09 -5.64
CA ILE A 74 -10.83 0.38 -6.10
C ILE A 74 -11.76 1.27 -6.92
N ARG A 75 -11.90 2.54 -6.54
CA ARG A 75 -12.80 3.48 -7.20
C ARG A 75 -12.47 3.55 -8.69
N LYS A 76 -13.49 3.36 -9.53
CA LYS A 76 -13.34 3.29 -11.00
C LYS A 76 -12.71 4.54 -11.61
N GLU A 77 -12.91 5.69 -10.97
CA GLU A 77 -12.37 6.99 -11.36
C GLU A 77 -10.94 7.22 -10.86
N SER A 78 -10.40 6.31 -10.05
CA SER A 78 -9.05 6.44 -9.52
C SER A 78 -8.02 6.29 -10.64
N LEU A 79 -7.34 7.39 -10.93
CA LEU A 79 -6.15 7.42 -11.79
C LEU A 79 -4.93 6.77 -11.15
N GLN A 80 -5.07 6.27 -9.91
CA GLN A 80 -3.99 5.71 -9.13
C GLN A 80 -3.94 4.18 -9.21
N CYS A 81 -4.96 3.53 -9.76
CA CYS A 81 -4.90 2.11 -10.09
C CYS A 81 -4.42 1.90 -11.55
N PHE A 82 -3.13 1.66 -11.73
CA PHE A 82 -2.58 1.28 -13.03
C PHE A 82 -1.26 0.50 -12.89
N ASP A 83 -0.86 -0.14 -13.98
CA ASP A 83 0.45 -0.78 -14.09
C ASP A 83 1.48 0.24 -14.59
N ARG A 84 2.54 0.48 -13.80
CA ARG A 84 3.55 1.49 -14.10
C ARG A 84 4.44 1.13 -15.29
N HIS A 85 4.71 -0.16 -15.48
CA HIS A 85 5.56 -0.66 -16.57
C HIS A 85 4.77 -1.06 -17.84
N GLY A 86 3.46 -0.84 -17.85
CA GLY A 86 2.58 -1.19 -18.96
C GLY A 86 2.09 -2.64 -18.94
N ALA A 87 1.03 -2.91 -19.71
CA ALA A 87 0.30 -4.18 -19.67
C ALA A 87 1.15 -5.39 -20.07
N ALA A 88 1.85 -5.34 -21.21
CA ALA A 88 2.64 -6.47 -21.70
C ALA A 88 3.74 -6.92 -20.72
N PHE A 89 4.42 -5.96 -20.07
CA PHE A 89 5.41 -6.27 -19.04
C PHE A 89 4.76 -6.94 -17.84
N CYS A 90 3.65 -6.40 -17.36
CA CYS A 90 2.99 -6.88 -16.17
C CYS A 90 2.27 -8.21 -16.37
N GLU A 91 1.73 -8.46 -17.56
CA GLU A 91 1.18 -9.74 -17.97
C GLU A 91 2.28 -10.81 -18.01
N ALA A 92 3.43 -10.52 -18.63
CA ALA A 92 4.57 -11.43 -18.63
C ALA A 92 5.12 -11.68 -17.21
N PHE A 93 5.15 -10.64 -16.36
CA PHE A 93 5.52 -10.76 -14.95
C PHE A 93 4.56 -11.66 -14.18
N ALA A 94 3.25 -11.43 -14.30
CA ALA A 94 2.22 -12.22 -13.63
C ALA A 94 2.18 -13.68 -14.11
N ALA A 95 2.41 -13.91 -15.41
CA ALA A 95 2.47 -15.24 -16.00
C ALA A 95 3.83 -15.95 -15.80
N LYS A 96 4.80 -15.32 -15.12
CA LYS A 96 6.18 -15.80 -14.96
C LYS A 96 6.82 -16.20 -16.30
N GLN A 97 6.67 -15.39 -17.33
CA GLN A 97 7.19 -15.65 -18.67
C GLN A 97 8.49 -14.89 -18.96
N GLY A 98 9.26 -15.40 -19.93
CA GLY A 98 10.50 -14.79 -20.40
C GLY A 98 11.54 -14.64 -19.28
N GLN A 99 11.99 -13.42 -19.04
CA GLN A 99 12.97 -13.09 -17.99
C GLN A 99 12.46 -13.37 -16.56
N TRP A 100 11.14 -13.47 -16.36
CA TRP A 100 10.53 -13.75 -15.05
C TRP A 100 10.41 -15.24 -14.75
N ALA A 101 10.58 -16.13 -15.74
CA ALA A 101 10.42 -17.57 -15.58
C ALA A 101 11.45 -18.19 -14.61
N ARG A 102 12.62 -17.55 -14.49
CA ARG A 102 13.69 -17.96 -13.57
C ARG A 102 13.87 -16.98 -12.41
N GLY A 103 13.06 -15.92 -12.36
CA GLY A 103 13.15 -14.87 -11.35
C GLY A 103 12.38 -15.25 -10.08
N GLY A 104 12.89 -14.82 -8.92
CA GLY A 104 12.19 -15.00 -7.65
C GLY A 104 10.97 -14.09 -7.49
N PHE A 105 10.89 -12.97 -8.22
CA PHE A 105 9.83 -11.97 -8.05
C PHE A 105 8.55 -12.34 -8.77
N THR A 106 7.43 -12.23 -8.06
CA THR A 106 6.09 -12.59 -8.52
C THR A 106 5.07 -11.60 -7.95
N CYS A 107 3.79 -11.72 -8.32
CA CYS A 107 2.72 -10.97 -7.67
C CYS A 107 2.56 -11.27 -6.17
N GLU A 108 3.23 -12.30 -5.62
CA GLU A 108 3.26 -12.59 -4.18
C GLU A 108 4.24 -11.67 -3.44
N HIS A 109 5.23 -11.11 -4.15
CA HIS A 109 6.20 -10.15 -3.60
C HIS A 109 5.55 -8.77 -3.52
N ALA A 110 4.76 -8.58 -2.47
CA ALA A 110 3.68 -7.60 -2.50
C ALA A 110 4.15 -6.16 -2.71
N VAL A 111 5.29 -5.75 -2.15
CA VAL A 111 5.84 -4.39 -2.33
C VAL A 111 6.29 -4.15 -3.78
N PHE A 112 7.04 -5.09 -4.35
CA PHE A 112 7.56 -4.97 -5.71
C PHE A 112 6.42 -4.99 -6.74
N ALA A 113 5.51 -5.95 -6.59
CA ALA A 113 4.34 -6.09 -7.44
C ALA A 113 3.41 -4.87 -7.34
N PHE A 114 3.16 -4.33 -6.14
CA PHE A 114 2.33 -3.14 -5.96
C PHE A 114 2.91 -1.87 -6.62
N ARG A 115 4.23 -1.75 -6.69
CA ARG A 115 4.92 -0.61 -7.31
C ARG A 115 4.91 -0.66 -8.83
N LEU A 116 4.96 -1.86 -9.41
CA LEU A 116 5.15 -2.04 -10.85
C LEU A 116 3.86 -2.43 -11.57
N CYS A 117 3.12 -3.39 -11.01
CA CYS A 117 2.04 -4.12 -11.68
C CYS A 117 0.78 -4.16 -10.82
N ARG A 118 0.44 -3.03 -10.21
CA ARG A 118 -0.66 -2.89 -9.24
C ARG A 118 -1.99 -3.41 -9.80
N LYS A 119 -2.32 -3.08 -11.04
CA LYS A 119 -3.58 -3.50 -11.65
C LYS A 119 -3.52 -4.97 -12.01
N THR A 120 -2.49 -5.40 -12.74
CA THR A 120 -2.37 -6.78 -13.23
C THR A 120 -2.27 -7.80 -12.09
N CYS A 121 -1.55 -7.49 -11.01
CA CYS A 121 -1.48 -8.37 -9.84
C CYS A 121 -2.77 -8.35 -8.99
N GLY A 122 -3.72 -7.47 -9.30
CA GLY A 122 -5.06 -7.46 -8.70
C GLY A 122 -5.19 -6.66 -7.42
N TYR A 123 -4.30 -5.69 -7.17
CA TYR A 123 -4.42 -4.78 -6.01
C TYR A 123 -5.59 -3.79 -6.13
N CYS A 124 -6.22 -3.72 -7.31
CA CYS A 124 -7.32 -2.83 -7.60
C CYS A 124 -8.70 -3.49 -7.65
N SER A 125 -8.78 -4.80 -7.43
CA SER A 125 -10.06 -5.54 -7.45
C SER A 125 -10.54 -5.79 -6.02
N GLY A 126 -11.77 -5.36 -5.73
CA GLY A 126 -12.33 -5.12 -4.38
C GLY A 126 -12.55 -6.33 -3.46
N GLN A 127 -11.49 -7.01 -3.04
CA GLN A 127 -11.50 -7.85 -1.85
C GLN A 127 -10.44 -7.37 -0.85
N ILE A 128 -10.78 -6.30 -0.13
CA ILE A 128 -9.97 -5.82 0.99
C ILE A 128 -10.47 -6.54 2.26
N SER A 129 -9.93 -7.72 2.55
CA SER A 129 -10.19 -8.44 3.80
C SER A 129 -9.11 -8.12 4.83
N ILE A 130 -9.29 -7.07 5.64
CA ILE A 130 -8.36 -6.82 6.76
C ILE A 130 -8.56 -7.92 7.81
N SER A 131 -7.68 -8.91 7.83
CA SER A 131 -7.56 -9.77 9.00
C SER A 131 -6.66 -9.06 10.01
N PHE A 132 -7.27 -8.17 10.81
CA PHE A 132 -6.63 -7.42 11.90
C PHE A 132 -5.84 -8.32 12.87
N HIS A 133 -6.17 -9.62 12.94
CA HIS A 133 -5.51 -10.61 13.80
C HIS A 133 -4.35 -11.37 13.12
N PHE A 134 -4.11 -11.17 11.82
CA PHE A 134 -3.08 -11.88 11.03
C PHE A 134 -1.95 -10.96 10.56
N LEU A 135 -2.11 -9.63 10.72
CA LEU A 135 -1.17 -8.61 10.21
C LEU A 135 0.14 -8.54 11.02
N GLU A 136 0.11 -8.79 12.34
CA GLU A 136 1.32 -8.75 13.18
C GLU A 136 2.21 -9.98 13.02
N LEU A 137 1.64 -11.16 12.75
CA LEU A 137 2.42 -12.40 12.74
C LEU A 137 3.13 -12.68 11.40
N ILE A 138 2.52 -12.39 10.25
CA ILE A 138 3.12 -12.74 8.95
C ILE A 138 4.21 -11.74 8.55
N CYS A 139 4.06 -10.46 8.86
CA CYS A 139 5.04 -9.48 8.41
C CYS A 139 6.36 -9.49 9.20
N SER A 140 6.38 -10.15 10.35
CA SER A 140 7.59 -10.33 11.18
C SER A 140 8.45 -11.52 10.75
N ILE A 141 7.95 -12.41 9.87
CA ILE A 141 8.65 -13.65 9.47
C ILE A 141 9.47 -13.47 8.17
N PHE A 142 9.12 -12.48 7.34
CA PHE A 142 9.74 -12.27 6.02
C PHE A 142 10.50 -10.93 5.87
N SER A 143 10.94 -10.32 6.98
CA SER A 143 11.90 -9.20 6.95
C SER A 143 13.30 -9.65 7.31
#